data_AF-A0A956DZZ1-F1
#
_entry.id   AF-A0A956DZZ1-F1
#
_cell.length_a   1.000
_cell.length_b   1.000
_cell.length_c   1.000
_cell.angle_alpha   90.00
_cell.angle_beta   90.00
_cell.angle_gamma   90.00
#
_symmetry.space_group_name_H-M   'P 1'
#
loop_
_entity.id
_entity.type
_entity.pdbx_description
1 polymer ?
#
loop_
_entity_poly.entity_id
_entity_poly.type
_entity_poly.pdbx_seq_one_letter_code
_entity_poly.pdbx_strand_id
1 'polypeptide(L)'
;MKTTDTCLLLALLDLSPAARHVRICDVARHARLPIGETLRLLRQLQVRGWVDASKRRLTLRGLVLAVSLQARVRAGRSLAVAA
;
A
#
# COMPACT_ATOMS: atom_id res chain seq x y z
N MET A 1 -9.38 5.89 -7.37
CA MET A 1 -8.68 5.43 -6.15
C MET A 1 -7.57 6.42 -5.88
N LYS A 2 -7.40 6.91 -4.64
CA LYS A 2 -6.44 7.99 -4.38
C LYS A 2 -5.01 7.50 -4.67
N THR A 3 -4.16 8.41 -5.17
CA THR A 3 -2.74 8.12 -5.43
C THR A 3 -2.04 7.62 -4.17
N THR A 4 -2.38 8.21 -3.01
CA THR A 4 -1.87 7.82 -1.69
C THR A 4 -2.21 6.38 -1.30
N ASP A 5 -3.43 5.92 -1.60
CA ASP A 5 -3.86 4.53 -1.35
C ASP A 5 -2.99 3.57 -2.18
N THR A 6 -2.72 3.94 -3.43
CA THR A 6 -1.90 3.14 -4.35
C THR A 6 -0.45 3.09 -3.90
N CYS A 7 0.14 4.23 -3.51
CA CYS A 7 1.50 4.30 -2.98
C CYS A 7 1.67 3.42 -1.74
N LEU A 8 0.69 3.42 -0.83
CA LEU A 8 0.74 2.60 0.39
C LEU A 8 0.62 1.11 0.09
N LEU A 9 -0.27 0.71 -0.82
CA LEU A 9 -0.41 -0.69 -1.23
C LEU A 9 0.86 -1.22 -1.92
N LEU A 10 1.47 -0.42 -2.80
CA LEU A 10 2.73 -0.76 -3.45
C LEU A 10 3.88 -0.82 -2.45
N ALA A 11 3.94 0.11 -1.49
CA ALA A 11 4.94 0.08 -0.42
C ALA A 11 4.84 -1.19 0.43
N LEU A 12 3.63 -1.60 0.80
CA LEU A 12 3.43 -2.85 1.52
C LEU A 12 3.80 -4.08 0.67
N LEU A 13 3.50 -4.05 -0.63
CA LEU A 13 3.87 -5.13 -1.55
C LEU A 13 5.38 -5.28 -1.69
N ASP A 14 6.11 -4.17 -1.87
CA ASP A 14 7.56 -4.16 -2.02
C ASP A 14 8.29 -4.57 -0.72
N LEU A 15 7.74 -4.21 0.44
CA LEU A 15 8.33 -4.54 1.75
C LEU A 15 7.95 -5.95 2.26
N SER A 16 6.88 -6.54 1.75
CA SER A 16 6.38 -7.86 2.14
C SER A 16 7.37 -9.03 1.90
N PRO A 17 8.09 -9.14 0.77
CA PRO A 17 9.04 -10.23 0.55
C PRO A 17 10.34 -10.07 1.34
N ALA A 18 10.71 -8.85 1.75
CA ALA A 18 12.01 -8.56 2.36
C ALA A 18 12.01 -8.63 3.90
N ALA A 19 10.85 -8.56 4.57
CA ALA A 19 10.81 -8.35 6.02
C ALA A 19 9.90 -9.36 6.75
N ARG A 20 10.48 -10.11 7.71
CA ARG A 20 9.71 -10.87 8.71
C ARG A 20 8.76 -9.95 9.51
N HIS A 21 9.16 -8.70 9.73
CA HIS A 21 8.35 -7.65 10.36
C HIS A 21 8.50 -6.32 9.61
N VAL A 22 7.39 -5.82 9.06
CA VAL A 22 7.34 -4.50 8.42
C VAL A 22 7.10 -3.44 9.49
N ARG A 23 8.04 -2.49 9.65
CA ARG A 23 7.85 -1.34 10.57
C ARG A 23 7.09 -0.23 9.86
N ILE A 24 6.25 0.47 10.60
CA ILE A 24 5.47 1.60 10.06
C ILE A 24 6.36 2.70 9.47
N CYS A 25 7.53 2.95 10.06
CA CYS A 25 8.48 3.95 9.57
C CYS A 25 9.04 3.59 8.18
N ASP A 26 9.24 2.31 7.90
CA ASP A 26 9.74 1.85 6.62
C ASP A 26 8.64 1.99 5.54
N VAL A 27 7.37 1.68 5.88
CA VAL A 27 6.21 1.91 5.00
C VAL A 27 6.02 3.38 4.70
N ALA A 28 6.06 4.24 5.72
CA ALA A 28 5.90 5.68 5.59
C ALA A 28 6.99 6.28 4.70
N ARG A 29 8.26 5.86 4.91
CA ARG A 29 9.40 6.29 4.09
C ARG A 29 9.24 5.85 2.63
N HIS A 30 8.87 4.59 2.39
CA HIS A 30 8.71 4.05 1.03
C HIS A 30 7.53 4.69 0.28
N ALA A 31 6.42 4.91 0.98
CA ALA A 31 5.25 5.60 0.43
C ALA A 31 5.42 7.12 0.33
N ARG A 32 6.52 7.69 0.89
CA ARG A 32 6.77 9.13 1.01
C ARG A 32 5.63 9.89 1.71
N LEU A 33 5.08 9.30 2.77
CA LEU A 33 3.98 9.85 3.54
C LEU A 33 4.40 10.12 5.00
N PRO A 34 3.80 11.11 5.68
CA PRO A 34 3.92 11.26 7.12
C PRO A 34 3.46 9.99 7.84
N ILE A 35 4.09 9.66 8.98
CA ILE A 35 3.74 8.45 9.76
C ILE A 35 2.27 8.50 10.21
N GLY A 36 1.79 9.66 10.65
CA GLY A 36 0.39 9.85 11.06
C GLY A 36 -0.60 9.58 9.93
N GLU A 37 -0.31 10.06 8.73
CA GLU A 37 -1.14 9.80 7.54
C GLU A 37 -1.07 8.33 7.11
N THR A 38 0.12 7.73 7.17
CA THR A 38 0.33 6.31 6.88
C THR A 38 -0.54 5.43 7.79
N LEU A 39 -0.59 5.73 9.08
CA LEU A 39 -1.45 5.01 10.04
C LEU A 39 -2.95 5.22 9.75
N ARG A 40 -3.36 6.44 9.41
CA ARG A 40 -4.74 6.75 9.04
C ARG A 40 -5.15 5.97 7.79
N LEU A 41 -4.31 5.96 6.76
CA LEU A 41 -4.56 5.22 5.52
C LEU A 41 -4.57 3.71 5.75
N LEU A 42 -3.65 3.16 6.55
CA LEU A 42 -3.67 1.74 6.92
C LEU A 42 -5.01 1.31 7.54
N ARG A 43 -5.56 2.12 8.46
CA ARG A 43 -6.87 1.85 9.05
C ARG A 43 -7.99 1.94 8.01
N GLN A 44 -7.95 2.92 7.12
CA GLN A 44 -8.95 3.05 6.04
C GLN A 44 -8.90 1.85 5.07
N LEU A 45 -7.71 1.41 4.68
CA LEU A 45 -7.54 0.25 3.81
C LEU A 45 -7.86 -1.07 4.53
N GLN A 46 -7.71 -1.12 5.85
CA GLN A 46 -8.16 -2.24 6.66
C GLN A 46 -9.68 -2.35 6.68
N VAL A 47 -10.42 -1.24 6.82
CA VAL A 47 -11.89 -1.24 6.71
C VAL A 47 -12.35 -1.74 5.35
N ARG A 48 -11.58 -1.45 4.28
CA ARG A 48 -11.82 -1.98 2.92
C ARG A 48 -11.39 -3.44 2.74
N GLY A 49 -10.76 -4.05 3.74
CA GLY A 49 -10.29 -5.43 3.71
C GLY A 49 -9.07 -5.68 2.82
N TRP A 50 -8.29 -4.63 2.48
CA TRP A 50 -7.10 -4.75 1.64
C TRP A 50 -5.81 -4.93 2.45
N VAL A 51 -5.81 -4.47 3.70
CA VAL A 51 -4.64 -4.52 4.57
C VAL A 51 -5.03 -5.06 5.94
N ASP A 52 -4.19 -5.90 6.52
CA ASP A 52 -4.18 -6.20 7.94
C ASP A 52 -3.28 -5.17 8.63
N ALA A 53 -3.86 -4.17 9.31
CA ALA A 53 -3.08 -3.10 9.96
C ALA A 53 -2.32 -3.59 11.19
N SER A 54 -2.79 -4.65 11.86
CA SER A 54 -2.11 -5.25 13.02
C SER A 54 -0.81 -5.91 12.59
N LYS A 55 -0.86 -6.64 11.48
CA LYS A 55 0.31 -7.31 10.89
C LYS A 55 1.09 -6.42 9.92
N ARG A 56 0.53 -5.27 9.53
CA ARG A 56 1.04 -4.34 8.51
C ARG A 56 1.35 -5.07 7.20
N ARG A 57 0.39 -5.88 6.75
CA ARG A 57 0.52 -6.75 5.58
C ARG A 57 -0.71 -6.65 4.70
N LEU A 58 -0.54 -6.89 3.40
CA LEU A 58 -1.66 -7.02 2.48
C LEU A 58 -2.47 -8.27 2.80
N THR A 59 -3.79 -8.18 2.72
CA THR A 59 -4.65 -9.37 2.64
C THR A 59 -4.52 -9.99 1.25
N LEU A 60 -5.09 -11.18 1.03
CA LEU A 60 -5.14 -11.79 -0.31
C LEU A 60 -5.77 -10.84 -1.34
N ARG A 61 -6.87 -10.17 -0.97
CA ARG A 61 -7.54 -9.16 -1.82
C ARG A 61 -6.63 -7.97 -2.09
N GLY A 62 -5.96 -7.45 -1.06
CA GLY A 62 -5.02 -6.35 -1.21
C GLY A 62 -3.80 -6.70 -2.06
N LEU A 63 -3.32 -7.94 -1.99
CA LEU A 63 -2.18 -8.42 -2.77
C LEU A 63 -2.53 -8.50 -4.26
N VAL A 64 -3.68 -9.09 -4.61
CA VAL A 64 -4.17 -9.13 -5.99
C VAL A 64 -4.30 -7.70 -6.56
N LEU A 65 -4.85 -6.77 -5.77
CA LEU A 65 -4.96 -5.38 -6.17
C LEU A 65 -3.58 -4.72 -6.34
N ALA A 66 -2.67 -4.88 -5.38
CA ALA A 66 -1.35 -4.27 -5.42
C ALA A 66 -0.53 -4.77 -6.62
N VAL A 67 -0.56 -6.07 -6.92
CA VAL A 67 0.10 -6.66 -8.09
C VAL A 67 -0.49 -6.11 -9.39
N SER A 68 -1.83 -6.01 -9.47
CA SER A 68 -2.50 -5.43 -10.63
C SER A 68 -2.13 -3.96 -10.84
N LEU A 69 -1.99 -3.19 -9.76
CA LEU A 69 -1.55 -1.80 -9.78
C LEU A 69 -0.08 -1.69 -10.19
N GLN A 70 0.78 -2.53 -9.65
CA GLN A 70 2.20 -2.56 -9.99
C GLN A 70 2.41 -2.86 -11.49
N ALA A 71 1.64 -3.81 -12.04
CA ALA A 71 1.63 -4.12 -13.47
C ALA A 71 1.19 -2.91 -14.31
N ARG A 72 0.14 -2.18 -13.87
CA ARG A 72 -0.31 -0.96 -14.55
C ARG A 72 0.71 0.16 -14.54
N VAL A 73 1.37 0.38 -13.40
CA VAL A 73 2.45 1.37 -13.25
C VAL A 73 3.64 1.02 -14.14
N ARG A 74 4.07 -0.25 -14.15
CA ARG A 74 5.16 -0.72 -15.01
C ARG A 74 4.82 -0.67 -16.50
N ALA A 75 3.56 -0.89 -16.87
CA ALA A 75 3.08 -0.76 -18.23
C ALA A 75 2.95 0.70 -18.71
N GLY A 76 3.43 1.69 -17.94
CA GLY A 76 3.38 3.10 -18.31
C GLY A 76 1.98 3.71 -18.31
N ARG A 77 0.95 2.97 -17.86
CA ARG A 77 -0.39 3.53 -17.66
C ARG A 77 -0.37 4.31 -16.35
N SER A 78 0.00 5.58 -16.48
CA SER A 78 0.00 6.56 -15.40
C SER A 78 -1.27 6.43 -14.56
N LEU A 79 -1.14 6.35 -13.23
CA LEU A 79 -2.21 6.20 -12.23
C LEU A 79 -3.12 7.45 -12.14
N ALA A 80 -3.29 8.19 -13.23
CA ALA A 80 -4.17 9.34 -13.34
C ALA A 80 -5.62 8.90 -13.57
N VAL A 81 -6.22 8.16 -12.63
CA VAL A 81 -7.68 8.02 -12.57
C VAL A 81 -8.16 8.05 -11.11
N ALA A 82 -8.45 9.28 -10.69
CA ALA A 82 -9.65 9.74 -9.98
C ALA A 82 -9.24 10.78 -8.92
N ALA A 83 -9.15 12.03 -9.38
CA ALA A 83 -9.54 13.19 -8.57
C ALA A 83 -11.04 13.09 -8.25
#